data_AF-A0A7C9AN23-F1
#
_entry.id   AF-A0A7C9AN23-F1
#
_cell.length_a   1.000
_cell.length_b   1.000
_cell.length_c   1.000
_cell.angle_alpha   90.00
_cell.angle_beta   90.00
_cell.angle_gamma   90.00
#
_symmetry.space_group_name_H-M   'P 1'
#
loop_
_entity.id
_entity.type
_entity.pdbx_description
1 polymer ?
#
loop_
_entity_poly.entity_id
_entity_poly.type
_entity_poly.pdbx_seq_one_letter_code
_entity_poly.pdbx_strand_id
1 'polypeptide(L)'
;DSWVQQQLILKHPSVGCFVNHCGAGTLLEALTSECPLVLFPQKCDNFINARLMSEVLRVGVEVERGEDDGFITKEGVRSAIMTVMKEENEVGREIRANHAKWREFLLKDGLQ
;
A
#
# COMPACT_ATOMS: atom_id res chain seq x y z
N ASP A 1 11.46 16.05 -16.56
CA ASP A 1 10.20 15.33 -16.85
C ASP A 1 10.35 13.87 -16.51
N SER A 2 9.65 13.43 -15.47
CA SER A 2 9.73 12.04 -14.95
C SER A 2 8.33 11.47 -14.62
N TRP A 3 7.28 12.01 -15.26
CA TRP A 3 5.90 11.59 -15.03
C TRP A 3 5.58 10.31 -15.80
N VAL A 4 4.77 9.44 -15.20
CA VAL A 4 4.34 8.16 -15.78
C VAL A 4 2.84 7.97 -15.58
N GLN A 5 2.23 7.16 -16.45
CA GLN A 5 0.82 6.76 -16.31
C GLN A 5 0.67 5.68 -15.22
N GLN A 6 0.73 6.10 -13.95
CA GLN A 6 0.69 5.22 -12.77
C GLN A 6 -0.46 4.21 -12.83
N GLN A 7 -1.66 4.64 -13.20
CA GLN A 7 -2.84 3.77 -13.31
C GLN A 7 -2.67 2.63 -14.31
N LEU A 8 -1.97 2.85 -15.43
CA LEU A 8 -1.70 1.78 -16.39
C LEU A 8 -0.67 0.79 -15.85
N ILE A 9 0.34 1.29 -15.15
CA ILE A 9 1.36 0.45 -14.51
C ILE A 9 0.71 -0.44 -13.44
N LEU A 10 -0.11 0.14 -12.56
CA LEU A 10 -0.78 -0.59 -11.47
C LEU A 10 -1.82 -1.63 -11.95
N LYS A 11 -2.27 -1.55 -13.21
CA LYS A 11 -3.14 -2.55 -13.83
C LYS A 11 -2.38 -3.72 -14.46
N HIS A 12 -1.05 -3.63 -14.57
CA HIS A 12 -0.27 -4.63 -15.26
C HIS A 12 0.03 -5.83 -14.35
N PRO A 13 -0.22 -7.08 -14.77
CA PRO A 13 -0.10 -8.27 -13.91
C PRO A 13 1.34 -8.57 -13.47
N SER A 14 2.35 -8.00 -14.14
CA SER A 14 3.76 -8.13 -13.73
C SER A 14 4.16 -7.21 -12.58
N VAL A 15 3.30 -6.29 -12.15
CA VAL A 15 3.59 -5.41 -11.00
C VAL A 15 3.26 -6.16 -9.71
N GLY A 16 4.29 -6.43 -8.91
CA GLY A 16 4.14 -7.24 -7.70
C GLY A 16 3.53 -6.49 -6.51
N CYS A 17 3.94 -5.25 -6.25
CA CYS A 17 3.41 -4.44 -5.16
C CYS A 17 3.55 -2.95 -5.47
N PHE A 18 2.78 -2.13 -4.76
CA PHE A 18 2.81 -0.68 -4.89
C PHE A 18 3.38 -0.03 -3.63
N VAL A 19 4.65 0.38 -3.71
CA VAL A 19 5.30 1.22 -2.70
C VAL A 19 4.90 2.67 -2.96
N ASN A 20 4.20 3.30 -2.02
CA ASN A 20 3.71 4.66 -2.22
C ASN A 20 3.85 5.52 -0.97
N HIS A 21 3.94 6.83 -1.20
CA HIS A 21 4.16 7.80 -0.13
C HIS A 21 2.93 8.12 0.73
N CYS A 22 1.77 7.51 0.46
CA CYS A 22 0.48 7.70 1.16
C CYS A 22 -0.15 9.10 1.01
N GLY A 23 0.15 9.82 -0.07
CA GLY A 23 -0.55 11.06 -0.39
C GLY A 23 -2.02 10.82 -0.79
N ALA A 24 -2.89 11.77 -0.45
CA ALA A 24 -4.34 11.64 -0.65
C ALA A 24 -4.73 11.30 -2.09
N GLY A 25 -4.07 11.90 -3.10
CA GLY A 25 -4.34 11.63 -4.52
C GLY A 25 -4.00 10.22 -4.98
N THR A 26 -3.22 9.46 -4.20
CA THR A 26 -2.82 8.08 -4.52
C THR A 26 -3.68 7.04 -3.81
N LEU A 27 -4.44 7.40 -2.77
CA LEU A 27 -5.17 6.44 -1.94
C LEU A 27 -6.23 5.66 -2.74
N LEU A 28 -7.02 6.36 -3.55
CA LEU A 28 -8.07 5.71 -4.34
C LEU A 28 -7.47 4.79 -5.40
N GLU A 29 -6.39 5.22 -6.07
CA GLU A 29 -5.67 4.38 -7.03
C GLU A 29 -5.08 3.14 -6.37
N ALA A 30 -4.50 3.29 -5.16
CA ALA A 30 -3.97 2.19 -4.38
C ALA A 30 -5.07 1.18 -3.99
N LEU A 31 -6.22 1.66 -3.49
CA LEU A 31 -7.34 0.81 -3.08
C LEU A 31 -8.03 0.10 -4.25
N THR A 32 -8.02 0.71 -5.44
CA THR A 32 -8.67 0.14 -6.64
C THR A 32 -7.71 -0.70 -7.51
N SER A 33 -6.40 -0.60 -7.28
CA SER A 33 -5.39 -1.45 -7.93
C SER A 33 -5.48 -2.91 -7.48
N GLU A 34 -4.87 -3.85 -8.19
CA GLU A 34 -4.74 -5.24 -7.70
C GLU A 34 -3.42 -5.48 -6.94
N CYS A 35 -2.63 -4.42 -6.77
CA CYS A 35 -1.32 -4.48 -6.14
C CYS A 35 -1.43 -4.45 -4.62
N PRO A 36 -0.79 -5.38 -3.89
CA PRO A 36 -0.53 -5.25 -2.47
C PRO A 36 0.21 -3.94 -2.14
N LEU A 37 -0.11 -3.31 -1.02
CA LEU A 37 0.34 -1.96 -0.69
C LEU A 37 1.47 -1.95 0.34
N VAL A 38 2.54 -1.22 0.01
CA VAL A 38 3.60 -0.85 0.96
C VAL A 38 3.55 0.65 1.19
N LEU A 39 3.35 1.04 2.43
CA LEU A 39 3.04 2.41 2.84
C LEU A 39 4.31 3.07 3.36
N PHE A 40 4.81 4.06 2.61
CA PHE A 40 6.07 4.78 2.86
C PHE A 40 5.78 6.26 3.19
N PRO A 41 5.16 6.58 4.34
CA PRO A 41 4.79 7.96 4.65
C PRO A 41 6.03 8.86 4.82
N GLN A 42 6.03 10.02 4.17
CA GLN A 42 7.14 10.99 4.21
C GLN A 42 6.77 12.34 4.83
N LYS A 43 5.51 12.76 4.74
CA LYS A 43 5.05 14.11 5.12
C LYS A 43 3.78 14.04 5.95
N CYS A 44 3.59 15.05 6.80
CA CYS A 44 2.54 15.19 7.83
C CYS A 44 1.25 14.38 7.60
N ASP A 45 0.51 14.68 6.54
CA ASP A 45 -0.79 14.07 6.20
C ASP A 45 -0.65 12.61 5.75
N ASN A 46 0.43 12.27 5.07
CA ASN A 46 0.72 10.91 4.64
C ASN A 46 0.80 9.92 5.82
N PHE A 47 1.24 10.37 7.00
CA PHE A 47 1.30 9.52 8.18
C PHE A 47 -0.10 9.09 8.63
N ILE A 48 -1.05 10.03 8.65
CA ILE A 48 -2.44 9.75 9.02
C ILE A 48 -3.04 8.79 8.00
N ASN A 49 -2.80 9.03 6.71
CA ASN A 49 -3.25 8.16 5.64
C ASN A 49 -2.62 6.76 5.74
N ALA A 50 -1.34 6.66 6.07
CA ALA A 50 -0.66 5.38 6.28
C ALA A 50 -1.31 4.60 7.42
N ARG A 51 -1.56 5.23 8.58
CA ARG A 51 -2.22 4.59 9.73
C ARG A 51 -3.66 4.16 9.42
N LEU A 52 -4.41 4.99 8.70
CA LEU A 52 -5.74 4.60 8.21
C LEU A 52 -5.65 3.33 7.35
N MET A 53 -4.71 3.27 6.43
CA MET A 53 -4.56 2.14 5.50
C MET A 53 -3.99 0.88 6.19
N SER A 54 -3.04 1.02 7.11
CA SER A 54 -2.34 -0.09 7.77
C SER A 54 -3.09 -0.64 8.99
N GLU A 55 -3.62 0.23 9.84
CA GLU A 55 -4.18 -0.16 11.15
C GLU A 55 -5.70 -0.30 11.11
N VAL A 56 -6.39 0.64 10.43
CA VAL A 56 -7.86 0.67 10.41
C VAL A 56 -8.41 -0.23 9.30
N LEU A 57 -8.02 0.04 8.05
CA LEU A 57 -8.49 -0.72 6.90
C LEU A 57 -7.74 -2.05 6.74
N ARG A 58 -6.50 -2.11 7.25
CA ARG A 58 -5.60 -3.27 7.16
C ARG A 58 -5.41 -3.75 5.73
N VAL A 59 -5.16 -2.82 4.81
CA VAL A 59 -5.02 -3.04 3.35
C VAL A 59 -3.58 -2.86 2.85
N GLY A 60 -2.64 -2.51 3.72
CA GLY A 60 -1.23 -2.37 3.40
C GLY A 60 -0.32 -2.48 4.62
N VAL A 61 0.98 -2.61 4.39
CA VAL A 61 1.99 -2.64 5.45
C VAL A 61 2.72 -1.30 5.48
N GLU A 62 2.72 -0.64 6.63
CA GLU A 62 3.55 0.54 6.86
C GLU A 62 5.00 0.14 7.09
N VAL A 63 5.90 0.85 6.41
CA VAL A 63 7.34 0.60 6.55
C VAL A 63 7.80 1.04 7.93
N GLU A 64 8.42 0.10 8.65
CA GLU A 64 9.02 0.35 9.95
C GLU A 64 10.17 1.36 9.85
N ARG A 65 10.29 2.18 10.90
CA ARG A 65 11.33 3.20 11.05
C ARG A 65 12.38 2.72 12.03
N GLY A 66 13.63 3.15 11.84
CA GLY A 66 14.69 2.92 12.79
C GLY A 66 14.35 3.55 14.15
N GLU A 67 14.62 2.82 15.23
CA GLU A 67 14.34 3.28 16.59
C GLU A 67 15.22 4.48 17.00
N ASP A 68 16.45 4.54 16.49
CA ASP A 68 17.46 5.51 16.89
C ASP A 68 17.24 6.92 16.30
N ASP A 69 16.82 6.99 15.03
CA ASP A 69 16.77 8.24 14.25
C ASP A 69 15.40 8.48 13.59
N GLY A 70 14.46 7.53 13.68
CA GLY A 70 13.14 7.62 13.09
C GLY A 70 13.12 7.60 11.56
N PHE A 71 14.25 7.33 10.90
CA PHE A 71 14.35 7.24 9.44
C PHE A 71 13.87 5.87 8.95
N ILE A 72 13.36 5.86 7.72
CA ILE A 72 12.99 4.61 7.07
C ILE A 72 14.27 3.88 6.64
N THR A 73 14.40 2.63 7.05
CA THR A 73 15.57 1.80 6.78
C THR A 73 15.35 0.92 5.54
N LYS A 74 16.45 0.51 4.90
CA LYS A 74 16.41 -0.46 3.80
C LYS A 74 15.76 -1.77 4.25
N GLU A 75 16.06 -2.19 5.48
CA GLU A 75 15.57 -3.40 6.11
C GLU A 75 14.06 -3.31 6.36
N GLY A 76 13.56 -2.17 6.83
CA GLY A 76 12.13 -1.91 6.99
C GLY A 76 11.38 -2.02 5.66
N VAL A 77 11.91 -1.38 4.60
CA VAL A 77 11.32 -1.47 3.24
C VAL A 77 11.29 -2.91 2.75
N ARG A 78 12.42 -3.62 2.90
CA ARG A 78 12.53 -5.04 2.52
C ARG A 78 11.51 -5.87 3.28
N SER A 79 11.41 -5.71 4.60
CA SER A 79 10.47 -6.46 5.44
C SER A 79 9.02 -6.25 5.02
N ALA A 80 8.62 -5.00 4.76
CA ALA A 80 7.28 -4.67 4.31
C ALA A 80 6.96 -5.31 2.94
N ILE A 81 7.89 -5.20 1.97
CA ILE A 81 7.75 -5.85 0.65
C ILE A 81 7.61 -7.37 0.81
N MET A 82 8.49 -8.00 1.59
CA MET A 82 8.43 -9.45 1.78
C MET A 82 7.12 -9.89 2.46
N THR A 83 6.60 -9.10 3.40
CA THR A 83 5.33 -9.37 4.07
C THR A 83 4.17 -9.38 3.07
N VAL A 84 4.08 -8.37 2.19
CA VAL A 84 2.96 -8.28 1.24
C VAL A 84 3.08 -9.22 0.04
N MET A 85 4.30 -9.64 -0.32
CA MET A 85 4.58 -10.48 -1.50
C MET A 85 4.60 -11.99 -1.21
N LYS A 86 4.90 -12.40 0.02
CA LYS A 86 4.99 -13.83 0.37
C LYS A 86 3.60 -14.42 0.61
N GLU A 87 3.31 -15.54 -0.06
CA GLU A 87 2.03 -16.24 0.08
C GLU A 87 1.92 -16.96 1.42
N GLU A 88 3.05 -17.43 1.96
CA GLU A 88 3.12 -18.12 3.25
C GLU A 88 2.98 -17.17 4.45
N ASN A 89 3.17 -15.86 4.26
CA ASN A 89 3.04 -14.87 5.33
C ASN A 89 1.57 -14.65 5.69
N GLU A 90 1.19 -14.95 6.93
CA GLU A 90 -0.19 -14.85 7.42
C GLU A 90 -0.72 -13.40 7.42
N VAL A 91 0.10 -12.45 7.88
CA VAL A 91 -0.24 -11.02 7.87
C VAL A 91 -0.44 -10.54 6.42
N GLY A 92 0.44 -10.96 5.51
CA GLY A 92 0.33 -10.68 4.08
C GLY A 92 -0.98 -11.20 3.48
N ARG A 93 -1.37 -12.44 3.79
CA ARG A 93 -2.63 -13.03 3.32
C ARG A 93 -3.84 -12.24 3.81
N GLU A 94 -3.85 -11.86 5.09
CA GLU A 94 -4.93 -11.06 5.66
C GLU A 94 -5.05 -9.70 4.94
N ILE A 95 -3.91 -9.02 4.76
CA ILE A 95 -3.86 -7.70 4.11
C ILE A 95 -4.35 -7.78 2.67
N ARG A 96 -3.91 -8.77 1.88
CA ARG A 96 -4.39 -8.97 0.50
C ARG A 96 -5.89 -9.28 0.45
N ALA A 97 -6.40 -10.08 1.39
CA ALA A 97 -7.83 -10.37 1.47
C ALA A 97 -8.67 -9.13 1.83
N ASN A 98 -8.21 -8.31 2.78
CA ASN A 98 -8.90 -7.07 3.14
C ASN A 98 -8.83 -6.04 2.01
N HIS A 99 -7.68 -5.91 1.36
CA HIS A 99 -7.50 -5.07 0.18
C HIS A 99 -8.50 -5.46 -0.92
N ALA A 100 -8.61 -6.75 -1.25
CA ALA A 100 -9.56 -7.25 -2.24
C ALA A 100 -11.03 -6.92 -1.89
N LYS A 101 -11.43 -7.04 -0.61
CA LYS A 101 -12.78 -6.66 -0.15
C LYS A 101 -13.06 -5.18 -0.35
N TRP A 102 -12.11 -4.32 0.02
CA TRP A 102 -12.26 -2.86 -0.14
C TRP A 102 -12.28 -2.47 -1.61
N ARG A 103 -11.43 -3.09 -2.43
CA ARG A 103 -11.45 -2.93 -3.88
C ARG A 103 -12.81 -3.30 -4.47
N GLU A 104 -13.33 -4.47 -4.13
CA GLU A 104 -14.64 -4.92 -4.60
C GLU A 104 -15.73 -3.92 -4.17
N PHE A 105 -15.73 -3.50 -2.91
CA PHE A 105 -16.67 -2.52 -2.39
C PHE A 105 -16.64 -1.21 -3.19
N LEU A 106 -15.46 -0.66 -3.46
CA LEU A 106 -15.29 0.59 -4.20
C LEU A 106 -15.61 0.48 -5.69
N LEU A 107 -15.54 -0.72 -6.26
CA LEU A 107 -15.85 -0.98 -7.67
C LEU A 107 -17.31 -1.42 -7.91
N LYS A 108 -18.13 -1.55 -6.86
CA LYS A 108 -19.56 -1.86 -7.01
C LYS A 108 -20.29 -0.74 -7.74
N ASP A 109 -21.15 -1.12 -8.68
CA ASP A 109 -22.02 -0.19 -9.41
C ASP A 109 -22.86 0.65 -8.42
N GLY A 110 -22.87 1.97 -8.61
CA GLY A 110 -23.59 2.93 -7.76
C GLY A 110 -22.72 3.78 -6.81
N LEU A 111 -21.40 3.55 -6.76
CA LEU A 111 -20.42 4.43 -6.10
C LEU A 111 -19.53 5.21 -7.09
N GLN A 112 -19.67 4.94 -8.40
CA GLN A 112 -19.11 5.73 -9.50
C GLN A 112 -20.18 6.59 -10.15
#